data_AF-A0A3D0MF43-F1
#
_entry.id   AF-A0A3D0MF43-F1
#
_cell.length_a   1.000
_cell.length_b   1.000
_cell.length_c   1.000
_cell.angle_alpha   90.00
_cell.angle_beta   90.00
_cell.angle_gamma   90.00
#
_symmetry.space_group_name_H-M   'P 1'
#
loop_
_entity.id
_entity.type
_entity.pdbx_description
1 polymer ?
#
loop_
_entity_poly.entity_id
_entity_poly.type
_entity_poly.pdbx_seq_one_letter_code
_entity_poly.pdbx_strand_id
1 'polypeptide(L)'
;MANIDDPQIQDFLTALDNAHREGFMAYAENTYSVYEIWLYAGVLGYTGSFAALEKWINQTYPKLNRREIMLAEIVKLEGDIDFLRQQVQADLIKADAAATRVAHLSKELRGHVVEVDKLTKGQDRRGLIMAGADKVMRDLRTIFKNSDEVLPALELAFDSIWADLSEEK
;
A
#
# COMPACT_ATOMS: atom_id res chain seq x y z
N MET A 1 -19.09 18.39 5.58
CA MET A 1 -18.51 17.65 6.71
C MET A 1 -18.81 16.18 6.44
N ALA A 2 -17.80 15.37 6.11
CA ALA A 2 -18.00 13.96 5.79
C ALA A 2 -18.46 13.23 7.06
N ASN A 3 -19.51 12.40 6.95
CA ASN A 3 -20.07 11.64 8.06
C ASN A 3 -19.03 10.63 8.55
N ILE A 4 -18.49 10.85 9.74
CA ILE A 4 -17.54 9.98 10.44
C ILE A 4 -18.34 8.84 11.07
N ASP A 5 -19.02 8.01 10.28
CA ASP A 5 -19.97 7.01 10.80
C ASP A 5 -19.28 5.68 11.18
N ASP A 6 -18.10 5.74 11.80
CA ASP A 6 -17.54 4.59 12.52
C ASP A 6 -17.34 4.96 14.01
N PRO A 7 -18.20 4.45 14.91
CA PRO A 7 -18.13 4.74 16.34
C PRO A 7 -16.74 4.46 16.93
N GLN A 8 -16.04 3.43 16.42
CA GLN A 8 -14.71 3.06 16.92
C GLN A 8 -13.66 4.15 16.68
N ILE A 9 -13.78 4.88 15.57
CA ILE A 9 -12.86 5.96 15.22
C ILE A 9 -13.22 7.23 15.98
N GLN A 10 -14.51 7.51 16.14
CA GLN A 10 -14.95 8.67 16.93
C GLN A 10 -14.51 8.55 18.39
N ASP A 11 -14.69 7.38 19.00
CA ASP A 11 -14.28 7.14 20.39
C ASP A 11 -12.76 7.32 20.56
N PHE A 12 -11.98 6.79 19.61
CA PHE A 12 -10.53 6.98 19.57
C PHE A 12 -10.14 8.45 19.46
N LEU A 13 -10.65 9.17 18.46
CA LEU A 13 -10.30 10.58 18.25
C LEU A 13 -10.71 11.45 19.45
N THR A 14 -11.86 11.14 20.06
CA THR A 14 -12.38 11.85 21.24
C THR A 14 -11.51 11.63 22.48
N ALA A 15 -10.94 10.44 22.63
CA ALA A 15 -10.07 10.09 23.75
C ALA A 15 -8.68 10.74 23.70
N LEU A 16 -8.23 11.17 22.52
CA LEU A 16 -6.96 11.89 22.35
C LEU A 16 -7.05 13.34 22.83
N ASP A 17 -5.94 13.85 23.38
CA ASP A 17 -5.77 15.28 23.57
C ASP A 17 -5.64 16.03 22.23
N ASN A 18 -5.73 17.35 22.26
CA ASN A 18 -5.71 18.16 21.04
C ASN A 18 -4.40 18.00 20.25
N ALA A 19 -3.25 17.87 20.93
CA ALA A 19 -1.94 17.79 20.29
C ALA A 19 -1.78 16.46 19.53
N HIS A 20 -2.12 15.34 20.16
CA HIS A 20 -2.09 14.02 19.54
C HIS A 20 -3.15 13.88 18.45
N ARG A 21 -4.33 14.49 18.63
CA ARG A 21 -5.37 14.49 17.61
C ARG A 21 -4.92 15.24 16.35
N GLU A 22 -4.42 16.45 16.48
CA GLU A 22 -3.92 17.22 15.33
C GLU A 22 -2.74 16.52 14.65
N GLY A 23 -1.80 15.98 15.44
CA GLY A 23 -0.67 15.19 14.93
C GLY A 23 -1.12 13.95 14.15
N PHE A 24 -2.10 13.20 14.68
CA PHE A 24 -2.68 12.04 14.01
C PHE A 24 -3.35 12.41 12.68
N MET A 25 -4.20 13.45 12.68
CA MET A 25 -4.89 13.89 11.48
C MET A 25 -3.92 14.36 10.39
N ALA A 26 -2.90 15.15 10.77
CA ALA A 26 -1.85 15.57 9.84
C ALA A 26 -1.04 14.39 9.30
N TYR A 27 -0.71 13.40 10.13
CA TYR A 27 -0.01 12.19 9.70
C TYR A 27 -0.85 11.35 8.74
N ALA A 28 -2.13 11.14 9.07
CA ALA A 28 -3.07 10.40 8.25
C ALA A 28 -3.33 11.09 6.91
N GLU A 29 -3.30 12.42 6.85
CA GLU A 29 -3.44 13.21 5.61
C GLU A 29 -2.22 13.08 4.69
N ASN A 30 -1.00 13.01 5.23
CA ASN A 30 0.23 13.03 4.43
C ASN A 30 0.77 11.62 4.10
N THR A 31 0.31 10.60 4.81
CA THR A 31 0.77 9.21 4.65
C THR A 31 -0.13 8.44 3.68
N TYR A 32 0.46 7.68 2.75
CA TYR A 32 -0.27 6.86 1.77
C TYR A 32 -0.50 5.41 2.25
N SER A 33 0.34 4.92 3.16
CA SER A 33 0.22 3.57 3.70
C SER A 33 -0.82 3.53 4.82
N VAL A 34 -1.96 2.88 4.58
CA VAL A 34 -2.99 2.65 5.60
C VAL A 34 -2.43 1.85 6.79
N TYR A 35 -1.47 0.95 6.54
CA TYR A 35 -0.79 0.18 7.60
C TYR A 35 0.05 1.06 8.52
N GLU A 36 0.78 2.03 7.98
CA GLU A 36 1.55 2.97 8.80
C GLU A 36 0.63 3.83 9.66
N ILE A 37 -0.50 4.28 9.09
CA ILE A 37 -1.52 5.03 9.83
C ILE A 37 -2.13 4.15 10.94
N TRP A 38 -2.37 2.86 10.66
CA TRP A 38 -2.88 1.92 11.66
C TRP A 38 -1.91 1.65 12.79
N LEU A 39 -0.62 1.47 12.49
CA LEU A 39 0.42 1.31 13.51
C LEU A 39 0.54 2.56 14.38
N TYR A 40 0.53 3.75 13.77
CA TYR A 40 0.58 5.00 14.52
C TYR A 40 -0.68 5.21 15.37
N ALA A 41 -1.87 4.89 14.85
CA ALA A 41 -3.10 4.87 15.63
C ALA A 41 -2.97 3.93 16.84
N GLY A 42 -2.37 2.75 16.66
CA GLY A 42 -2.09 1.79 17.73
C GLY A 42 -1.18 2.36 18.82
N VAL A 43 -0.12 3.09 18.46
CA VAL A 43 0.75 3.80 19.42
C VAL A 43 -0.04 4.83 20.24
N LEU A 44 -1.03 5.46 19.63
CA LEU A 44 -1.93 6.43 20.27
C LEU A 44 -3.08 5.76 21.05
N GLY A 45 -3.14 4.43 21.12
CA GLY A 45 -4.14 3.69 21.89
C GLY A 45 -5.39 3.27 21.11
N TYR A 46 -5.35 3.24 19.77
CA TYR A 46 -6.44 2.71 18.97
C TYR A 46 -6.61 1.20 19.19
N THR A 47 -7.82 0.79 19.58
CA THR A 47 -8.18 -0.61 19.85
C THR A 47 -9.21 -1.18 18.86
N GLY A 48 -9.64 -0.38 17.88
CA GLY A 48 -10.60 -0.80 16.86
C GLY A 48 -9.99 -1.66 15.76
N SER A 49 -10.85 -2.07 14.83
CA SER A 49 -10.43 -2.93 13.71
C SER A 49 -9.68 -2.18 12.61
N PHE A 50 -8.73 -2.85 11.96
CA PHE A 50 -8.04 -2.30 10.78
C PHE A 50 -9.04 -1.86 9.70
N ALA A 51 -10.08 -2.66 9.43
CA ALA A 51 -11.08 -2.37 8.42
C ALA A 51 -11.89 -1.08 8.71
N ALA A 52 -12.18 -0.80 9.98
CA ALA A 52 -12.84 0.44 10.40
C ALA A 52 -11.95 1.65 10.10
N LEU A 53 -10.66 1.55 10.45
CA LEU A 53 -9.69 2.62 10.19
C LEU A 53 -9.43 2.84 8.70
N GLU A 54 -9.26 1.75 7.92
CA GLU A 54 -9.08 1.80 6.48
C GLU A 54 -10.27 2.50 5.80
N LYS A 55 -11.49 2.10 6.15
CA LYS A 55 -12.72 2.72 5.63
C LYS A 55 -12.75 4.21 5.95
N TRP A 56 -12.45 4.58 7.19
CA TRP A 56 -12.44 5.98 7.61
C TRP A 56 -11.36 6.81 6.88
N ILE A 57 -10.14 6.28 6.73
CA ILE A 57 -9.06 6.96 5.99
C ILE A 57 -9.47 7.19 4.54
N ASN A 58 -10.02 6.17 3.87
CA ASN A 58 -10.42 6.26 2.47
C ASN A 58 -11.57 7.27 2.25
N GLN A 59 -12.46 7.44 3.24
CA GLN A 59 -13.54 8.42 3.19
C GLN A 59 -13.10 9.84 3.56
N THR A 60 -12.19 9.98 4.53
CA THR A 60 -11.77 11.28 5.08
C THR A 60 -10.66 11.90 4.24
N TYR A 61 -9.71 11.08 3.79
CA TYR A 61 -8.55 11.48 3.03
C TYR A 61 -8.47 10.67 1.74
N PRO A 62 -9.31 10.99 0.72
CA PRO A 62 -9.27 10.29 -0.56
C PRO A 62 -7.87 10.43 -1.17
N LYS A 63 -7.08 9.37 -1.09
CA LYS A 63 -5.71 9.35 -1.58
C LYS A 63 -5.70 9.16 -3.09
N LEU A 64 -4.74 9.81 -3.72
CA LEU A 64 -4.50 9.64 -5.14
C LEU A 64 -4.08 8.19 -5.43
N ASN A 65 -4.81 7.50 -6.29
CA ASN A 65 -4.43 6.17 -6.74
C ASN A 65 -3.31 6.30 -7.79
N ARG A 66 -2.06 6.37 -7.30
CA ARG A 66 -0.86 6.53 -8.14
C ARG A 66 -0.75 5.43 -9.21
N ARG A 67 -1.16 4.20 -8.88
CA ARG A 67 -1.19 3.08 -9.82
C ARG A 67 -2.17 3.34 -10.95
N GLU A 68 -3.39 3.75 -10.62
CA GLU A 68 -4.43 4.04 -11.62
C GLU A 68 -4.05 5.20 -12.53
N ILE A 69 -3.41 6.24 -11.99
CA ILE A 69 -2.88 7.35 -12.79
C ILE A 69 -1.82 6.85 -13.76
N MET A 70 -0.85 6.07 -13.29
CA MET A 70 0.19 5.56 -14.18
C MET A 70 -0.37 4.57 -15.22
N LEU A 71 -1.37 3.75 -14.88
CA LEU A 71 -2.08 2.94 -15.85
C LEU A 71 -2.77 3.80 -16.92
N ALA A 72 -3.41 4.91 -16.52
CA ALA A 72 -4.00 5.85 -17.47
C ALA A 72 -2.95 6.54 -18.35
N GLU A 73 -1.77 6.86 -17.81
CA GLU A 73 -0.65 7.41 -18.58
C GLU A 73 -0.08 6.41 -19.59
N ILE A 74 0.04 5.13 -19.23
CA ILE A 74 0.45 4.05 -20.15
C ILE A 74 -0.46 4.01 -21.37
N VAL A 75 -1.79 4.01 -21.16
CA VAL A 75 -2.78 4.00 -22.25
C VAL A 75 -2.65 5.24 -23.14
N LYS A 76 -2.44 6.42 -22.55
CA LYS A 76 -2.23 7.66 -23.31
C LYS A 76 -0.94 7.61 -24.13
N LEU A 77 0.17 7.13 -23.54
CA LEU A 77 1.45 7.00 -24.23
C LEU A 77 1.38 5.99 -25.39
N GLU A 78 0.67 4.87 -25.22
CA GLU A 78 0.38 3.94 -26.32
C GLU A 78 -0.38 4.64 -27.45
N GLY A 79 -1.45 5.37 -27.10
CA GLY A 79 -2.23 6.16 -28.06
C GLY A 79 -1.39 7.21 -28.81
N ASP A 80 -0.51 7.92 -28.11
CA ASP A 80 0.37 8.93 -28.71
C ASP A 80 1.38 8.31 -29.68
N ILE A 81 1.94 7.14 -29.32
CA ILE A 81 2.85 6.38 -30.20
C ILE A 81 2.13 5.93 -31.47
N ASP A 82 0.93 5.37 -31.33
CA ASP A 82 0.15 4.88 -32.47
C ASP A 82 -0.31 6.03 -33.36
N PHE A 83 -0.73 7.16 -32.78
CA PHE A 83 -1.07 8.37 -33.53
C PHE A 83 0.12 8.91 -34.32
N LEU A 84 1.33 8.91 -33.75
CA LEU A 84 2.55 9.30 -34.48
C LEU A 84 2.87 8.33 -35.62
N ARG A 85 2.69 7.02 -35.42
CA ARG A 85 2.89 6.01 -36.48
C ARG A 85 1.90 6.19 -37.63
N GLN A 86 0.64 6.50 -37.32
CA GLN A 86 -0.38 6.78 -38.33
C GLN A 86 -0.05 8.04 -39.15
N GLN A 87 0.45 9.10 -38.51
CA GLN A 87 0.90 10.31 -39.23
C GLN A 87 2.07 10.04 -40.17
N VAL A 88 2.98 9.13 -39.82
CA VAL A 88 4.06 8.69 -40.72
C VAL A 88 3.51 7.89 -41.89
N GLN A 89 2.57 6.96 -41.64
CA GLN A 89 1.94 6.18 -42.71
C GLN A 89 1.12 7.03 -43.67
N ALA A 90 0.55 8.14 -43.20
CA ALA A 90 -0.18 9.10 -44.00
C ALA A 90 0.72 10.13 -44.74
N ASP A 91 2.05 9.94 -44.71
CA ASP A 91 3.05 10.85 -45.27
C ASP A 91 2.98 12.31 -44.74
N LEU A 92 2.32 12.52 -43.59
CA LEU A 92 2.22 13.84 -42.93
C LEU A 92 3.51 14.21 -42.20
N ILE A 93 4.26 13.21 -41.74
CA ILE A 93 5.55 13.36 -41.05
C ILE A 93 6.54 12.39 -41.67
N LYS A 94 7.77 12.86 -41.93
CA LYS A 94 8.85 11.99 -42.41
C LYS A 94 9.27 10.99 -41.34
N ALA A 95 9.57 9.77 -41.77
CA ALA A 95 9.94 8.66 -40.89
C ALA A 95 11.19 8.96 -40.03
N ASP A 96 12.18 9.68 -40.57
CA ASP A 96 13.39 10.09 -39.85
C ASP A 96 13.08 11.05 -38.69
N ALA A 97 12.18 12.02 -38.92
CA ALA A 97 11.74 12.98 -37.92
C ALA A 97 10.88 12.33 -36.83
N ALA A 98 10.11 11.29 -37.15
CA ALA A 98 9.28 10.57 -36.20
C ALA A 98 10.06 9.53 -35.37
N ALA A 99 11.11 8.92 -35.93
CA ALA A 99 11.87 7.83 -35.30
C ALA A 99 12.37 8.20 -33.90
N THR A 100 12.97 9.39 -33.74
CA THR A 100 13.47 9.86 -32.45
C THR A 100 12.35 10.04 -31.42
N ARG A 101 11.19 10.56 -31.84
CA ARG A 101 10.03 10.77 -30.94
C ARG A 101 9.41 9.45 -30.51
N VAL A 102 9.23 8.51 -31.45
CA VAL A 102 8.72 7.17 -31.16
C VAL A 102 9.66 6.43 -30.22
N ALA A 103 10.97 6.53 -30.42
CA ALA A 103 11.95 5.92 -29.53
C ALA A 103 11.88 6.50 -28.10
N HIS A 104 11.74 7.82 -27.98
CA HIS A 104 11.58 8.49 -26.69
C HIS A 104 10.31 8.05 -25.97
N LEU A 105 9.14 8.14 -26.62
CA LEU A 105 7.87 7.74 -26.02
C LEU A 105 7.84 6.25 -25.66
N SER A 106 8.44 5.39 -26.50
CA SER A 106 8.54 3.95 -26.20
C SER A 106 9.43 3.67 -24.99
N LYS A 107 10.42 4.52 -24.71
CA LYS A 107 11.25 4.41 -23.50
C LYS A 107 10.46 4.80 -22.27
N GLU A 108 9.74 5.93 -22.32
CA GLU A 108 8.88 6.38 -21.22
C GLU A 108 7.78 5.35 -20.92
N LEU A 109 7.11 4.81 -21.94
CA LEU A 109 6.11 3.75 -21.80
C LEU A 109 6.66 2.54 -21.03
N ARG A 110 7.84 2.03 -21.40
CA ARG A 110 8.50 0.94 -20.66
C ARG A 110 8.83 1.33 -19.21
N GLY A 111 9.24 2.57 -18.99
CA GLY A 111 9.49 3.12 -17.65
C GLY A 111 8.24 3.08 -16.77
N HIS A 112 7.11 3.57 -17.29
CA HIS A 112 5.83 3.58 -16.59
C HIS A 112 5.34 2.16 -16.29
N VAL A 113 5.49 1.22 -17.24
CA VAL A 113 5.14 -0.20 -17.02
C VAL A 113 5.96 -0.79 -15.87
N VAL A 114 7.28 -0.59 -15.86
CA VAL A 114 8.16 -1.07 -14.78
C VAL A 114 7.76 -0.45 -13.44
N GLU A 115 7.41 0.83 -13.41
CA GLU A 115 7.03 1.51 -12.19
C GLU A 115 5.65 1.03 -11.69
N VAL A 116 4.69 0.76 -12.57
CA VAL A 116 3.40 0.14 -12.21
C VAL A 116 3.60 -1.26 -11.65
N ASP A 117 4.53 -2.04 -12.21
CA ASP A 117 4.91 -3.34 -11.67
C ASP A 117 5.47 -3.21 -10.26
N LYS A 118 6.31 -2.22 -9.98
CA LYS A 118 6.81 -1.95 -8.61
C LYS A 118 5.69 -1.52 -7.67
N LEU A 119 4.78 -0.64 -8.11
CA LEU A 119 3.62 -0.22 -7.30
C LEU A 119 2.68 -1.39 -7.03
N THR A 120 2.52 -2.31 -7.99
CA THR A 120 1.66 -3.50 -7.85
C THR A 120 2.32 -4.57 -6.99
N LYS A 121 3.65 -4.71 -7.08
CA LYS A 121 4.47 -5.47 -6.13
C LYS A 121 4.67 -4.72 -4.80
N GLY A 122 4.08 -3.53 -4.68
CA GLY A 122 4.15 -2.59 -3.56
C GLY A 122 3.19 -2.87 -2.43
N GLN A 123 2.97 -4.14 -2.11
CA GLN A 123 2.82 -4.55 -0.72
C GLN A 123 3.97 -5.52 -0.49
N ASP A 124 4.80 -5.22 0.51
CA ASP A 124 5.84 -6.11 0.98
C ASP A 124 5.18 -7.44 1.36
N ARG A 125 5.06 -8.35 0.39
CA ARG A 125 4.37 -9.64 0.55
C ARG A 125 4.97 -10.37 1.73
N ARG A 126 6.30 -10.28 1.86
CA ARG A 126 7.05 -10.80 2.99
C ARG A 126 6.68 -10.06 4.27
N GLY A 127 6.72 -8.73 4.31
CA GLY A 127 6.29 -7.94 5.47
C GLY A 127 4.85 -8.24 5.92
N LEU A 128 3.92 -8.46 5.00
CA LEU A 128 2.54 -8.87 5.29
C LEU A 128 2.46 -10.31 5.81
N ILE A 129 3.20 -11.25 5.21
CA ILE A 129 3.29 -12.63 5.69
C ILE A 129 3.90 -12.67 7.10
N MET A 130 4.98 -11.91 7.34
CA MET A 130 5.63 -11.79 8.63
C MET A 130 4.70 -11.15 9.67
N ALA A 131 3.98 -10.08 9.32
CA ALA A 131 2.99 -9.47 10.22
C ALA A 131 1.83 -10.43 10.55
N GLY A 132 1.39 -11.25 9.59
CA GLY A 132 0.39 -12.29 9.78
C GLY A 132 0.89 -13.41 10.71
N ALA A 133 2.12 -13.88 10.49
CA ALA A 133 2.78 -14.87 11.33
C ALA A 133 2.91 -14.37 12.78
N ASP A 134 3.36 -13.13 12.97
CA ASP A 134 3.46 -12.48 14.28
C ASP A 134 2.11 -12.38 14.99
N LYS A 135 1.03 -12.08 14.25
CA LYS A 135 -0.31 -12.07 14.83
C LYS A 135 -0.73 -13.47 15.28
N VAL A 136 -0.55 -14.49 14.44
CA VAL A 136 -0.88 -15.89 14.78
C VAL A 136 -0.12 -16.31 16.03
N MET A 137 1.17 -15.98 16.13
CA MET A 137 1.96 -16.36 17.30
C MET A 137 1.53 -15.66 18.60
N ARG A 138 1.12 -14.39 18.52
CA ARG A 138 0.52 -13.68 19.67
C ARG A 138 -0.80 -14.32 20.12
N ASP A 139 -1.64 -14.75 19.18
CA ASP A 139 -2.89 -15.42 19.48
C ASP A 139 -2.64 -16.81 20.12
N LEU A 140 -1.66 -17.56 19.60
CA LEU A 140 -1.22 -18.85 20.16
C LEU A 140 -0.68 -18.69 21.59
N ARG A 141 0.18 -17.69 21.83
CA ARG A 141 0.67 -17.34 23.18
C ARG A 141 -0.49 -17.07 24.13
N THR A 142 -1.53 -16.41 23.67
CA THR A 142 -2.71 -16.09 24.49
C THR A 142 -3.53 -17.35 24.82
N ILE A 143 -3.72 -18.24 23.85
CA ILE A 143 -4.48 -19.50 24.03
C ILE A 143 -3.74 -20.46 24.95
N PHE A 144 -2.43 -20.62 24.76
CA PHE A 144 -1.60 -21.59 25.47
C PHE A 144 -0.84 -21.01 26.66
N LYS A 145 -1.18 -19.80 27.12
CA LYS A 145 -0.45 -19.07 28.18
C LYS A 145 -0.23 -19.83 29.49
N ASN A 146 -1.07 -20.83 29.79
CA ASN A 146 -1.00 -21.64 31.01
C ASN A 146 -0.48 -23.07 30.75
N SER A 147 0.06 -23.33 29.56
CA SER A 147 0.48 -24.66 29.13
C SER A 147 2.00 -24.70 28.99
N ASP A 148 2.68 -25.01 30.10
CA ASP A 148 4.14 -25.02 30.21
C ASP A 148 4.84 -26.03 29.27
N GLU A 149 4.12 -27.06 28.81
CA GLU A 149 4.66 -28.07 27.88
C GLU A 149 4.49 -27.70 26.40
N VAL A 150 3.44 -26.94 26.06
CA VAL A 150 3.04 -26.71 24.66
C VAL A 150 3.63 -25.42 24.11
N LEU A 151 3.67 -24.36 24.94
CA LEU A 151 4.11 -23.05 24.49
C LEU A 151 5.59 -23.03 24.04
N PRO A 152 6.55 -23.65 24.76
CA PRO A 152 7.95 -23.65 24.33
C PRO A 152 8.17 -24.39 23.00
N ALA A 153 7.42 -25.48 22.77
CA ALA A 153 7.49 -26.24 21.52
C ALA A 153 6.94 -25.44 20.33
N LEU A 154 5.85 -24.67 20.54
CA LEU A 154 5.30 -23.78 19.53
C LEU A 154 6.23 -22.61 19.21
N GLU A 155 6.90 -22.04 20.21
CA GLU A 155 7.89 -20.96 20.01
C GLU A 155 9.08 -21.43 19.17
N LEU A 156 9.62 -22.61 19.47
CA LEU A 156 10.72 -23.19 18.69
C LEU A 156 10.31 -23.47 17.24
N ALA A 157 9.11 -24.02 17.02
CA ALA A 157 8.61 -24.26 15.67
C ALA A 157 8.37 -22.94 14.91
N PHE A 158 7.85 -21.92 15.59
CA PHE A 158 7.63 -20.59 15.03
C PHE A 158 8.95 -19.93 14.63
N ASP A 159 9.98 -19.96 15.47
CA ASP A 159 11.29 -19.37 15.19
C ASP A 159 11.95 -20.02 13.96
N SER A 160 11.79 -21.34 13.79
CA SER A 160 12.27 -22.05 12.60
C SER A 160 11.55 -21.58 11.33
N ILE A 161 10.22 -21.52 11.34
CA ILE A 161 9.43 -21.06 10.19
C ILE A 161 9.71 -19.57 9.91
N TRP A 162 9.90 -18.78 10.96
CA TRP A 162 10.21 -17.36 10.85
C TRP A 162 11.56 -17.14 10.15
N ALA A 163 12.57 -17.95 10.48
CA ALA A 163 13.86 -17.93 9.80
C ALA A 163 13.69 -18.28 8.30
N ASP A 164 12.95 -19.35 7.98
CA ASP A 164 12.69 -19.75 6.59
C ASP A 164 11.97 -18.63 5.80
N LEU A 165 10.93 -18.04 6.37
CA LEU A 165 10.18 -16.93 5.77
C LEU A 165 11.05 -15.66 5.64
N SER A 166 12.03 -15.48 6.53
CA SER A 166 12.97 -14.37 6.49
C SER A 166 14.10 -14.55 5.47
N GLU A 167 14.32 -15.77 4.99
CA GLU A 167 15.34 -16.07 3.98
C GLU A 167 14.73 -16.23 2.57
N GLU A 168 13.42 -16.41 2.47
CA GLU A 168 12.69 -16.50 1.21
C GLU A 168 12.82 -15.19 0.38
N LYS A 169 13.23 -15.34 -0.89
CA LYS A 169 13.49 -14.24 -1.84
C LYS A 169 12.26 -13.88 -2.67
#